data_AF-A0A449B309-F1
#
_entry.id   AF-A0A449B309-F1
#
_cell.length_a   1.000
_cell.length_b   1.000
_cell.length_c   1.000
_cell.angle_alpha   90.00
_cell.angle_beta   90.00
_cell.angle_gamma   90.00
#
_symmetry.space_group_name_H-M   'P 1'
#
loop_
_entity.id
_entity.type
_entity.pdbx_description
1 polymer ?
#
loop_
_entity_poly.entity_id
_entity_poly.type
_entity_poly.pdbx_seq_one_letter_code
_entity_poly.pdbx_strand_id
1 'polypeptide(L)'
;MFSFFKKRKSLKTQNDESKCETEKTTNKNNDFSQNEWVTIYFEVLNKILDKYQLNNFLPYKDLRIKDYVKNYKISENSWKYQRHHVDEIFISGAELMLDKEKYNNGLSLIVSFEEHCFLHYLIVLSDLTNPNHGMLMQISLEQWDAIIRKQCYFFNVKYIEDWVKNLTI
;
A
#
# COMPACT_ATOMS: atom_id res chain seq x y z
N MET A 1 -5.73 25.89 -50.83
CA MET A 1 -7.00 26.63 -51.01
C MET A 1 -7.94 25.76 -51.84
N PHE A 2 -8.65 24.81 -51.21
CA PHE A 2 -9.71 24.05 -51.87
C PHE A 2 -10.94 24.03 -50.97
N SER A 3 -11.91 24.81 -51.41
CA SER A 3 -13.28 24.93 -50.93
C SER A 3 -14.10 23.82 -51.57
N PHE A 4 -14.85 23.03 -50.79
CA PHE A 4 -16.13 22.49 -51.25
C PHE A 4 -17.07 22.31 -50.06
N PHE A 5 -18.14 23.11 -50.04
CA PHE A 5 -19.28 23.00 -49.14
C PHE A 5 -20.51 22.52 -49.93
N LYS A 6 -21.29 21.65 -49.27
CA LYS A 6 -22.75 21.42 -49.39
C LYS A 6 -23.33 20.79 -50.66
N LYS A 7 -24.01 19.65 -50.46
CA LYS A 7 -25.49 19.65 -50.39
C LYS A 7 -26.05 18.44 -49.64
N ARG A 8 -26.99 18.74 -48.72
CA ARG A 8 -27.83 17.82 -47.96
C ARG A 8 -28.87 17.15 -48.88
N LYS A 9 -29.22 15.90 -48.59
CA LYS A 9 -30.59 15.39 -48.75
C LYS A 9 -31.07 14.84 -47.41
N SER A 10 -32.24 15.31 -47.02
CA SER A 10 -33.01 14.97 -45.83
C SER A 10 -34.02 13.88 -46.21
N LEU A 11 -34.16 12.86 -45.37
CA LEU A 11 -35.40 12.09 -45.22
C LEU A 11 -35.50 11.63 -43.76
N LYS A 12 -36.53 12.20 -43.09
CA LYS A 12 -37.24 11.69 -41.90
C LYS A 12 -37.79 10.28 -42.24
N THR A 13 -38.10 9.33 -41.37
CA THR A 13 -38.29 9.16 -39.91
C THR A 13 -38.58 7.67 -39.74
N GLN A 14 -38.20 7.02 -38.64
CA GLN A 14 -39.12 6.27 -37.77
C GLN A 14 -38.38 5.65 -36.59
N ASN A 15 -39.08 5.70 -35.45
CA ASN A 15 -38.69 5.24 -34.13
C ASN A 15 -38.47 3.73 -34.11
N ASP A 16 -37.50 3.29 -33.32
CA ASP A 16 -37.71 2.09 -32.49
C ASP A 16 -37.01 2.29 -31.15
N GLU A 17 -37.84 2.21 -30.11
CA GLU A 17 -37.46 2.21 -28.72
C GLU A 17 -36.74 0.90 -28.41
N SER A 18 -35.46 0.99 -28.04
CA SER A 18 -34.80 -0.06 -27.27
C SER A 18 -33.99 0.62 -26.19
N LYS A 19 -34.63 0.71 -25.01
CA LYS A 19 -33.98 0.90 -23.72
C LYS A 19 -32.93 -0.21 -23.57
N CYS A 20 -31.66 0.14 -23.69
CA CYS A 20 -30.61 -0.61 -23.03
C CYS A 20 -30.06 0.32 -21.95
N GLU A 21 -30.27 -0.12 -20.71
CA GLU A 21 -29.98 0.57 -19.48
C GLU A 21 -28.53 1.07 -19.52
N THR A 22 -28.38 2.38 -19.40
CA THR A 22 -27.09 2.97 -19.02
C THR A 22 -26.74 2.42 -17.64
N GLU A 23 -25.88 1.41 -17.63
CA GLU A 23 -25.11 1.04 -16.45
C GLU A 23 -24.42 2.31 -15.96
N LYS A 24 -24.97 2.88 -14.89
CA LYS A 24 -24.24 3.80 -14.02
C LYS A 24 -23.09 3.00 -13.44
N THR A 25 -21.97 2.97 -14.15
CA THR A 25 -20.68 2.69 -13.56
C THR A 25 -20.45 3.81 -12.56
N THR A 26 -20.86 3.57 -11.32
CA THR A 26 -20.41 4.36 -10.19
C THR A 26 -18.91 4.22 -10.12
N ASN A 27 -18.20 5.19 -10.70
CA ASN A 27 -16.83 5.49 -10.30
C ASN A 27 -16.87 5.78 -8.80
N LYS A 28 -16.68 4.74 -7.98
CA LYS A 28 -16.24 4.90 -6.60
C LYS A 28 -14.84 5.48 -6.72
N ASN A 29 -14.76 6.80 -6.75
CA ASN A 29 -13.58 7.50 -6.31
C ASN A 29 -13.40 7.10 -4.86
N ASN A 30 -12.58 6.08 -4.60
CA ASN A 30 -12.23 5.65 -3.27
C ASN A 30 -11.37 6.75 -2.66
N ASP A 31 -12.03 7.70 -2.01
CA ASP A 31 -11.37 8.74 -1.24
C ASP A 31 -10.83 8.12 0.05
N PHE A 32 -9.64 7.52 -0.06
CA PHE A 32 -8.94 6.90 1.07
C PHE A 32 -8.52 7.92 2.13
N SER A 33 -8.68 9.22 1.89
CA SER A 33 -8.37 10.28 2.85
C SER A 33 -9.20 10.20 4.14
N GLN A 34 -10.30 9.42 4.13
CA GLN A 34 -11.13 9.20 5.30
C GLN A 34 -10.66 8.01 6.18
N ASN A 35 -9.69 7.21 5.74
CA ASN A 35 -9.17 6.11 6.55
C ASN A 35 -8.09 6.63 7.52
N GLU A 36 -8.40 6.60 8.82
CA GLU A 36 -7.48 7.09 9.87
C GLU A 36 -6.14 6.35 9.86
N TRP A 37 -6.15 5.04 9.58
CA TRP A 37 -4.95 4.21 9.60
C TRP A 37 -4.03 4.49 8.42
N VAL A 38 -4.60 4.87 7.27
CA VAL A 38 -3.80 5.37 6.13
C VAL A 38 -3.08 6.66 6.51
N THR A 39 -3.78 7.59 7.16
CA THR A 39 -3.15 8.84 7.64
C THR A 39 -2.02 8.56 8.63
N ILE A 40 -2.28 7.74 9.66
CA ILE A 40 -1.29 7.34 10.66
C ILE A 40 -0.10 6.63 10.01
N TYR A 41 -0.36 5.75 9.03
CA TYR A 41 0.69 5.03 8.30
C TYR A 41 1.66 6.01 7.61
N PHE A 42 1.16 7.01 6.88
CA PHE A 42 2.04 7.99 6.25
C PHE A 42 2.75 8.91 7.25
N GLU A 43 2.14 9.24 8.38
CA GLU A 43 2.83 9.95 9.47
C GLU A 43 4.00 9.14 10.05
N VAL A 44 3.80 7.83 10.24
CA VAL A 44 4.84 6.91 10.70
C VAL A 44 5.95 6.77 9.67
N LEU A 45 5.61 6.66 8.38
CA LEU A 45 6.60 6.62 7.30
C LEU A 45 7.49 7.87 7.28
N ASN A 46 6.92 9.06 7.48
CA ASN A 46 7.69 10.30 7.57
C ASN A 46 8.66 10.30 8.77
N LYS A 47 8.21 9.86 9.95
CA LYS A 47 9.09 9.71 11.12
C LYS A 47 10.25 8.73 10.86
N ILE A 48 9.98 7.67 10.09
CA ILE A 48 11.00 6.69 9.71
C ILE A 48 11.99 7.28 8.69
N LEU A 49 11.52 8.03 7.69
CA LEU A 49 12.37 8.76 6.74
C LEU A 49 13.35 9.67 7.49
N ASP A 50 12.85 10.47 8.44
CA ASP A 50 13.66 11.36 9.28
C ASP A 50 14.71 10.57 10.08
N LYS A 51 14.31 9.46 10.70
CA LYS A 51 15.20 8.59 11.49
C LYS A 51 16.39 8.07 10.67
N TYR A 52 16.17 7.70 9.41
CA TYR A 52 17.22 7.18 8.52
C TYR A 52 17.85 8.26 7.63
N GLN A 53 17.54 9.54 7.87
CA GLN A 53 18.06 10.68 7.12
C GLN A 53 17.81 10.57 5.61
N LEU A 54 16.63 10.06 5.24
CA LEU A 54 16.16 9.95 3.87
C LEU A 54 15.33 11.19 3.52
N ASN A 55 15.71 11.89 2.45
CA ASN A 55 14.96 13.06 1.99
C ASN A 55 13.64 12.70 1.29
N ASN A 56 13.51 11.47 0.79
CA ASN A 56 12.31 10.97 0.11
C ASN A 56 12.32 9.43 0.09
N PHE A 57 11.18 8.84 -0.25
CA PHE A 57 11.10 7.44 -0.65
C PHE A 57 11.86 7.22 -1.96
N LEU A 58 12.47 6.04 -2.10
CA LEU A 58 13.24 5.67 -3.28
C LEU A 58 12.65 4.44 -3.94
N PRO A 59 12.78 4.27 -5.28
CA PRO A 59 12.43 3.03 -5.93
C PRO A 59 13.13 1.83 -5.28
N TYR A 60 12.41 0.73 -5.09
CA TYR A 60 12.94 -0.47 -4.41
C TYR A 60 14.29 -0.95 -4.97
N LYS A 61 14.43 -0.95 -6.29
CA LYS A 61 15.66 -1.39 -6.98
C LYS A 61 16.87 -0.51 -6.68
N ASP A 62 16.64 0.78 -6.39
CA ASP A 62 17.67 1.78 -6.15
C ASP A 62 18.00 1.90 -4.66
N LEU A 63 17.08 1.47 -3.79
CA LEU A 63 17.26 1.48 -2.36
C LEU A 63 18.16 0.33 -1.88
N ARG A 64 19.38 0.65 -1.44
CA ARG A 64 20.37 -0.32 -0.97
C ARG A 64 20.60 -0.17 0.54
N ILE A 65 20.18 -1.17 1.33
CA ILE A 65 20.25 -1.15 2.81
C ILE A 65 21.65 -0.77 3.33
N LYS A 66 22.71 -1.33 2.74
CA LYS A 66 24.10 -1.13 3.16
C LYS A 66 24.58 0.32 3.09
N ASP A 67 23.91 1.15 2.30
CA ASP A 67 24.27 2.57 2.13
C ASP A 67 23.77 3.42 3.32
N TYR A 68 22.90 2.86 4.17
CA TYR A 68 22.28 3.56 5.32
C TYR A 68 22.59 2.90 6.66
N VAL A 69 22.65 1.57 6.71
CA VAL A 69 22.77 0.81 7.96
C VAL A 69 23.56 -0.49 7.77
N LYS A 70 24.23 -0.94 8.83
CA LYS A 70 24.81 -2.28 8.88
C LYS A 70 23.70 -3.30 9.13
N ASN A 71 23.50 -4.23 8.19
CA ASN A 71 22.47 -5.25 8.29
C ASN A 71 23.02 -6.58 8.80
N TYR A 72 22.19 -7.35 9.50
CA TYR A 72 22.51 -8.67 10.03
C TYR A 72 21.25 -9.52 10.18
N LYS A 73 21.39 -10.85 10.16
CA LYS A 73 20.28 -11.77 10.38
C LYS A 73 19.87 -11.77 11.85
N ILE A 74 18.57 -11.79 12.10
CA ILE A 74 17.98 -11.93 13.45
C ILE A 74 17.30 -13.29 13.64
N SER A 75 16.92 -13.94 12.54
CA SER A 75 16.41 -15.30 12.50
C SER A 75 16.81 -15.94 11.16
N GLU A 76 16.44 -17.20 10.96
CA GLU A 76 16.68 -17.90 9.69
C GLU A 76 16.04 -17.17 8.49
N ASN A 77 14.84 -16.62 8.71
CA ASN A 77 14.00 -16.02 7.67
C ASN A 77 13.98 -14.49 7.67
N SER A 78 14.65 -13.82 8.62
CA SER A 78 14.53 -12.36 8.80
C SER A 78 15.86 -11.66 9.01
N TRP A 79 15.99 -10.51 8.36
CA TRP A 79 17.07 -9.55 8.55
C TRP A 79 16.62 -8.41 9.45
N LYS A 80 17.57 -7.82 10.19
CA LYS A 80 17.30 -6.69 11.08
C LYS A 80 16.75 -5.48 10.34
N TYR A 81 17.28 -5.19 9.15
CA TYR A 81 16.82 -4.11 8.29
C TYR A 81 16.32 -4.66 6.97
N GLN A 82 15.22 -4.11 6.50
CA GLN A 82 14.48 -4.56 5.33
C GLN A 82 14.04 -3.35 4.50
N ARG A 83 13.53 -3.61 3.30
CA ARG A 83 12.89 -2.61 2.45
C ARG A 83 11.39 -2.83 2.55
N HIS A 84 10.65 -1.77 2.81
CA HIS A 84 9.20 -1.78 2.87
C HIS A 84 8.64 -1.01 1.68
N HIS A 85 7.64 -1.55 1.00
CA HIS A 85 6.94 -0.86 -0.08
C HIS A 85 5.85 0.05 0.48
N VAL A 86 5.87 1.32 0.10
CA VAL A 86 4.91 2.31 0.61
C VAL A 86 3.47 1.92 0.25
N ASP A 87 3.27 1.39 -0.96
CA ASP A 87 1.95 1.06 -1.50
C ASP A 87 1.29 -0.18 -0.87
N GLU A 88 2.00 -0.93 -0.01
CA GLU A 88 1.45 -2.17 0.59
C GLU A 88 0.21 -1.94 1.48
N ILE A 89 -0.05 -0.68 1.86
CA ILE A 89 -1.29 -0.24 2.50
C ILE A 89 -2.53 -0.35 1.59
N PHE A 90 -2.35 -0.51 0.27
CA PHE A 90 -3.42 -0.63 -0.71
C PHE A 90 -3.35 -1.89 -1.58
N ILE A 91 -2.23 -2.62 -1.57
CA ILE A 91 -2.03 -3.83 -2.38
C ILE A 91 -1.20 -4.83 -1.58
N SER A 92 -1.48 -6.12 -1.71
CA SER A 92 -0.69 -7.11 -0.98
C SER A 92 0.73 -7.19 -1.55
N GLY A 93 1.71 -7.49 -0.69
CA GLY A 93 3.08 -7.75 -1.15
C GLY A 93 3.14 -8.93 -2.13
N ALA A 94 2.26 -9.93 -1.95
CA ALA A 94 2.14 -11.06 -2.88
C ALA A 94 1.70 -10.61 -4.28
N GLU A 95 0.68 -9.76 -4.39
CA GLU A 95 0.26 -9.20 -5.68
C GLU A 95 1.31 -8.27 -6.28
N LEU A 96 1.97 -7.45 -5.45
CA LEU A 96 3.02 -6.56 -5.93
C LEU A 96 4.17 -7.35 -6.57
N MET A 97 4.53 -8.51 -6.00
CA MET A 97 5.58 -9.38 -6.54
C MET A 97 5.23 -10.06 -7.87
N LEU A 98 3.95 -10.12 -8.26
CA LEU A 98 3.55 -10.67 -9.56
C LEU A 98 3.98 -9.77 -10.72
N ASP A 99 4.02 -8.45 -10.49
CA ASP A 99 4.50 -7.47 -11.45
C ASP A 99 5.90 -6.97 -11.05
N LYS A 100 6.93 -7.58 -11.63
CA LYS A 100 8.33 -7.24 -11.33
C LYS A 100 8.69 -5.79 -11.69
N GLU A 101 8.03 -5.20 -12.69
CA GLU A 101 8.32 -3.82 -13.08
C GLU A 101 7.75 -2.86 -12.04
N LYS A 102 6.50 -3.07 -11.65
CA LYS A 102 5.87 -2.31 -10.56
C LYS A 102 6.61 -2.50 -9.24
N TYR A 103 7.00 -3.73 -8.90
CA TYR A 103 7.79 -4.03 -7.71
C TYR A 103 9.12 -3.28 -7.70
N ASN A 104 9.90 -3.32 -8.79
CA ASN A 104 11.22 -2.69 -8.78
C ASN A 104 11.17 -1.15 -8.75
N ASN A 105 10.14 -0.56 -9.35
CA ASN A 105 10.01 0.90 -9.44
C ASN A 105 9.13 1.51 -8.33
N GLY A 106 8.40 0.69 -7.58
CA GLY A 106 7.55 1.13 -6.47
C GLY A 106 8.37 1.83 -5.39
N LEU A 107 7.80 2.88 -4.80
CA LEU A 107 8.45 3.64 -3.74
C LEU A 107 8.62 2.78 -2.48
N SER A 108 9.77 2.94 -1.84
CA SER A 108 10.17 2.16 -0.68
C SER A 108 11.04 2.96 0.28
N LEU A 109 11.15 2.45 1.49
CA LEU A 109 12.05 2.95 2.53
C LEU A 109 12.73 1.82 3.29
N ILE A 110 13.80 2.16 4.00
CA ILE A 110 14.47 1.25 4.93
C ILE A 110 13.69 1.24 6.24
N VAL A 111 13.46 0.04 6.77
CA VAL A 111 12.83 -0.18 8.06
C VAL A 111 13.61 -1.21 8.85
N SER A 112 13.59 -1.11 10.18
CA SER A 112 13.96 -2.22 11.05
C SER A 112 12.88 -3.30 11.00
N PHE A 113 13.22 -4.50 11.45
CA PHE A 113 12.27 -5.61 11.54
C PHE A 113 11.02 -5.24 12.34
N GLU A 114 11.19 -4.57 13.48
CA GLU A 114 10.10 -4.15 14.35
C GLU A 114 9.26 -3.04 13.73
N GLU A 115 9.89 -2.11 13.00
CA GLU A 115 9.19 -1.09 12.22
C GLU A 115 8.38 -1.74 11.09
N HIS A 116 8.93 -2.75 10.42
CA HIS A 116 8.23 -3.50 9.38
C HIS A 116 7.00 -4.22 9.94
N CYS A 117 7.16 -4.89 11.09
CA CYS A 117 6.04 -5.47 11.83
C CYS A 117 4.96 -4.42 12.12
N PHE A 118 5.36 -3.24 12.56
CA PHE A 118 4.44 -2.16 12.91
C PHE A 118 3.71 -1.60 11.70
N LEU A 119 4.40 -1.40 10.57
CA LEU A 119 3.77 -0.98 9.32
C LEU A 119 2.72 -1.98 8.86
N HIS A 120 3.02 -3.29 8.90
CA HIS A 120 2.02 -4.31 8.57
C HIS A 120 0.84 -4.35 9.54
N TYR A 121 1.02 -4.03 10.82
CA TYR A 121 -0.11 -3.87 11.74
C TYR A 121 -1.05 -2.74 11.31
N LEU A 122 -0.50 -1.61 10.86
CA LEU A 122 -1.31 -0.51 10.31
C LEU A 122 -2.00 -0.92 8.99
N ILE A 123 -1.35 -1.74 8.17
CA ILE A 123 -1.96 -2.34 6.97
C ILE A 123 -3.17 -3.20 7.34
N VAL A 124 -3.03 -4.08 8.33
CA VAL A 124 -4.13 -4.91 8.82
C VAL A 124 -5.27 -4.06 9.36
N LEU A 125 -4.98 -3.00 10.12
CA LEU A 125 -6.02 -2.10 10.64
C LEU A 125 -6.72 -1.28 9.57
N SER A 126 -6.05 -0.98 8.47
CA SER A 126 -6.65 -0.22 7.36
C SER A 126 -7.79 -0.98 6.67
N ASP A 127 -7.74 -2.31 6.67
CA ASP A 127 -8.67 -3.20 5.96
C ASP A 127 -8.77 -2.91 4.44
N LEU A 128 -7.69 -2.43 3.84
CA LEU A 128 -7.62 -2.09 2.40
C LEU A 128 -6.81 -3.10 1.57
N THR A 129 -6.03 -3.96 2.22
CA THR A 129 -5.13 -4.93 1.58
C THR A 129 -5.54 -6.35 1.94
N ASN A 130 -5.62 -7.22 0.92
CA ASN A 130 -5.86 -8.65 1.07
C ASN A 130 -5.04 -9.43 0.01
N PRO A 131 -4.26 -10.46 0.40
CA PRO A 131 -3.99 -10.90 1.76
C PRO A 131 -3.04 -9.96 2.51
N ASN A 132 -3.16 -9.91 3.85
CA ASN A 132 -2.33 -9.03 4.69
C ASN A 132 -1.57 -9.74 5.82
N HIS A 133 -1.50 -11.08 5.78
CA HIS A 133 -0.83 -11.92 6.78
C HIS A 133 0.68 -12.12 6.58
N GLY A 134 1.33 -11.36 5.68
CA GLY A 134 2.72 -11.62 5.24
C GLY A 134 3.76 -11.72 6.37
N MET A 135 3.56 -11.01 7.48
CA MET A 135 4.45 -11.08 8.65
C MET A 135 4.40 -12.44 9.39
N LEU A 136 3.32 -13.21 9.25
CA LEU A 136 3.20 -14.54 9.86
C LEU A 136 4.15 -15.57 9.23
N MET A 137 4.74 -15.25 8.08
CA MET A 137 5.81 -16.05 7.48
C MET A 137 7.15 -15.91 8.22
N GLN A 138 7.28 -14.91 9.09
CA GLN A 138 8.54 -14.57 9.78
C GLN A 138 8.47 -14.77 11.29
N ILE A 139 7.30 -14.51 11.91
CA ILE A 139 7.11 -14.55 13.36
C ILE A 139 5.72 -15.06 13.74
N SER A 140 5.58 -15.54 14.98
CA SER A 140 4.26 -15.91 15.51
C SER A 140 3.39 -14.68 15.80
N LEU A 141 2.07 -14.90 15.93
CA LEU A 141 1.12 -13.85 16.32
C LEU A 141 1.48 -13.22 17.66
N GLU A 142 1.87 -14.03 18.66
CA GLU A 142 2.25 -13.54 19.99
C GLU A 142 3.50 -12.67 19.95
N GLN A 143 4.48 -13.05 19.13
CA GLN A 143 5.70 -12.27 18.92
C GLN A 143 5.39 -10.94 18.22
N TRP A 144 4.52 -10.99 17.20
CA TRP A 144 4.10 -9.79 16.49
C TRP A 144 3.37 -8.84 17.43
N ASP A 145 2.40 -9.32 18.19
CA ASP A 145 1.65 -8.53 19.17
C ASP A 145 2.55 -7.83 20.20
N ALA A 146 3.53 -8.56 20.73
CA ALA A 146 4.50 -8.02 21.68
C ALA A 146 5.37 -6.89 21.07
N ILE A 147 5.69 -6.99 19.77
CA ILE A 147 6.37 -5.91 19.03
C ILE A 147 5.43 -4.72 18.83
N ILE A 148 4.18 -4.97 18.43
CA ILE A 148 3.20 -3.92 18.17
C ILE A 148 2.96 -3.07 19.41
N ARG A 149 2.77 -3.66 20.58
CA ARG A 149 2.57 -2.91 21.82
C ARG A 149 3.70 -1.91 22.10
N LYS A 150 4.95 -2.32 21.85
CA LYS A 150 6.13 -1.44 22.02
C LYS A 150 6.17 -0.34 20.96
N GLN A 151 5.86 -0.67 19.70
CA GLN A 151 5.91 0.28 18.59
C GLN A 151 4.76 1.30 18.66
N CYS A 152 3.57 0.89 19.08
CA CYS A 152 2.46 1.79 19.42
C CYS A 152 2.89 2.85 20.43
N TYR A 153 3.56 2.44 21.52
CA TYR A 153 4.12 3.37 22.50
C TYR A 153 5.17 4.30 21.87
N PHE A 154 6.14 3.74 21.13
CA PHE A 154 7.24 4.49 20.54
C PHE A 154 6.78 5.55 19.53
N PHE A 155 5.83 5.21 18.66
CA PHE A 155 5.30 6.13 17.64
C PHE A 155 4.16 7.02 18.13
N ASN A 156 3.71 6.84 19.38
CA ASN A 156 2.53 7.48 19.98
C ASN A 156 1.24 7.19 19.18
N VAL A 157 1.02 5.92 18.87
CA VAL A 157 -0.16 5.40 18.18
C VAL A 157 -0.95 4.52 19.14
N LYS A 158 -2.29 4.66 19.14
CA LYS A 158 -3.15 3.83 19.97
C LYS A 158 -3.04 2.36 19.58
N TYR A 159 -2.79 1.51 20.57
CA TYR A 159 -2.83 0.06 20.40
C TYR A 159 -4.30 -0.43 20.35
N ILE A 160 -4.60 -1.30 19.39
CA ILE A 160 -5.90 -1.93 19.20
C ILE A 160 -5.75 -3.41 19.53
N GLU A 161 -6.41 -3.88 20.58
CA GLU A 161 -6.19 -5.23 21.12
C GLU A 161 -6.66 -6.35 20.19
N ASP A 162 -7.78 -6.16 19.52
CA ASP A 162 -8.41 -7.16 18.65
C ASP A 162 -8.02 -7.01 17.16
N TRP A 163 -6.87 -6.41 16.87
CA TRP A 163 -6.43 -6.12 15.49
C TRP A 163 -6.38 -7.35 14.58
N VAL A 164 -6.13 -8.53 15.16
CA VAL A 164 -6.10 -9.82 14.47
C VAL A 164 -7.42 -10.18 13.77
N LYS A 165 -8.54 -9.56 14.14
CA LYS A 165 -9.85 -9.77 13.47
C LYS A 165 -9.85 -9.31 12.01
N ASN A 166 -8.92 -8.43 11.63
CA ASN A 166 -8.80 -7.90 10.28
C ASN A 166 -7.71 -8.63 9.45
N LEU A 167 -7.10 -9.69 10.01
CA LEU A 167 -6.14 -10.49 9.27
C LEU A 167 -6.83 -11.30 8.18
N THR A 168 -6.25 -11.25 6.98
CA THR A 168 -6.70 -11.99 5.80
C THR A 168 -5.59 -12.89 5.28
N ILE A 169 -5.91 -14.17 5.11
CA ILE A 169 -5.01 -15.24 4.66
C ILE A 169 -5.21 -15.50 3.18
#